data_AF-A0A9D7N9I4-F1
#
_entry.id   AF-A0A9D7N9I4-F1
#
_cell.length_a   1.000
_cell.length_b   1.000
_cell.length_c   1.000
_cell.angle_alpha   90.00
_cell.angle_beta   90.00
_cell.angle_gamma   90.00
#
_symmetry.space_group_name_H-M   'P 1'
#
loop_
_entity.id
_entity.type
_entity.pdbx_description
1 polymer ?
#
loop_
_entity_poly.entity_id
_entity_poly.type
_entity_poly.pdbx_seq_one_letter_code
_entity_poly.pdbx_strand_id
1 'polypeptide(L)'
;MRCVALLSSLALALCLSPVDLAAQSGVFALVAVRDPFAPTGRASRVLRVDLQLGTSLDLGRFTSDGLPVEAIAWDPVSRAIVLALREPTSTRLVRLEWNGSAITGERAISRLLDPVSSLSVAWRGDLYLTTARGLYRTPRNGGSVFPLVAQRAASSLVAELGASYALLANGRESASGTEPGFCWVDLQNGTISSGPFVFPSFAGNTITGIADLPTGAPREVLSDELGNALLSTGFQDPTPIPGVPSRGPGTSVAMRAENAFEMLVLGGSARPYLDSFVAFGQPAPSWTQRAGPFPGDPIDFCLVPAAQAEALAFGAPCGPGVASLSAPLAPLLGTPNFELAASGFAAQTPLIFALGMSEQSFAGIALPVEIFPGCFLAASGEVLLQSSTDVRGEASLFFALPNAPWLAGRSAYAQALQLVPPERFSHALALHLR
;
A
#
# COMPACT_ATOMS: atom_id res chain seq x y z
N MET A 1 18.63 17.25 40.77
CA MET A 1 17.73 16.14 40.37
C MET A 1 18.49 15.23 39.42
N ARG A 2 18.87 14.03 39.88
CA ARG A 2 19.52 13.01 39.05
C ARG A 2 18.42 12.05 38.58
N CYS A 3 18.11 12.07 37.30
CA CYS A 3 17.20 11.11 36.68
C CYS A 3 17.99 9.80 36.49
N VAL A 4 17.67 8.79 37.30
CA VAL A 4 18.26 7.45 37.22
C VAL A 4 17.48 6.69 36.15
N ALA A 5 18.15 6.40 35.03
CA ALA A 5 17.63 5.54 33.98
C ALA A 5 17.58 4.09 34.48
N LEU A 6 16.36 3.58 34.68
CA LEU A 6 16.06 2.17 34.92
C LEU A 6 15.95 1.46 33.56
N LEU A 7 17.08 1.03 33.02
CA LEU A 7 17.17 0.05 31.93
C LEU A 7 17.72 -1.25 32.50
N SER A 8 16.82 -2.11 32.98
CA SER A 8 17.11 -3.45 33.46
C SER A 8 16.30 -4.47 32.66
N SER A 9 16.96 -5.02 31.65
CA SER A 9 17.04 -6.46 31.39
C SER A 9 15.73 -7.26 31.34
N LEU A 10 15.05 -7.24 30.19
CA LEU A 10 14.18 -8.34 29.78
C LEU A 10 14.85 -9.10 28.61
N ALA A 11 15.80 -9.97 28.94
CA ALA A 11 16.38 -10.91 27.98
C ALA A 11 15.49 -12.15 27.90
N LEU A 12 14.37 -12.04 27.19
CA LEU A 12 13.62 -13.20 26.72
C LEU A 12 14.28 -13.63 25.40
N ALA A 13 15.16 -14.64 25.47
CA ALA A 13 15.75 -15.26 24.29
C ALA A 13 14.67 -16.01 23.51
N LEU A 14 14.00 -15.32 22.60
CA LEU A 14 13.18 -15.94 21.57
C LEU A 14 14.12 -16.67 20.61
N CYS A 15 14.09 -18.00 20.65
CA CYS A 15 14.62 -18.85 19.59
C CYS A 15 13.77 -18.62 18.32
N LEU A 16 14.03 -17.54 17.60
CA LEU A 16 13.53 -17.38 16.24
C LEU A 16 14.24 -18.44 15.39
N SER A 17 13.43 -19.31 14.76
CA SER A 17 13.97 -20.35 13.91
C SER A 17 14.62 -19.71 12.67
N PRO A 18 15.75 -20.20 12.17
CA PRO A 18 16.40 -19.67 10.96
C PRO A 18 15.52 -19.77 9.70
N VAL A 19 14.37 -20.45 9.77
CA VAL A 19 13.36 -20.52 8.70
C VAL A 19 12.67 -19.16 8.47
N ASP A 20 12.58 -18.30 9.49
CA ASP A 20 11.89 -17.00 9.38
C ASP A 20 12.68 -15.93 8.60
N LEU A 21 14.02 -16.00 8.57
CA LEU A 21 14.85 -15.03 7.84
C LEU A 21 15.00 -15.37 6.35
N ALA A 22 15.04 -16.65 5.97
CA ALA A 22 15.17 -17.06 4.57
C ALA A 22 13.88 -16.77 3.77
N ALA A 23 12.73 -16.70 4.44
CA ALA A 23 11.45 -16.39 3.82
C ALA A 23 11.29 -14.92 3.37
N GLN A 24 12.26 -14.03 3.63
CA GLN A 24 12.12 -12.59 3.41
C GLN A 24 12.86 -12.00 2.20
N SER A 25 13.64 -12.79 1.45
CA SER A 25 14.48 -12.25 0.36
C SER A 25 13.84 -12.22 -1.03
N GLY A 26 12.63 -12.79 -1.21
CA GLY A 26 11.94 -12.85 -2.50
C GLY A 26 10.79 -11.85 -2.61
N VAL A 27 10.43 -11.47 -3.85
CA VAL A 27 9.16 -10.78 -4.15
C VAL A 27 8.05 -11.83 -4.12
N PHE A 28 6.97 -11.53 -3.40
CA PHE A 28 5.80 -12.40 -3.33
C PHE A 28 4.53 -11.59 -3.58
N ALA A 29 3.48 -12.28 -4.02
CA ALA A 29 2.14 -11.71 -4.09
C ALA A 29 1.31 -12.18 -2.90
N LEU A 30 0.40 -11.34 -2.43
CA LEU A 30 -0.70 -11.72 -1.55
C LEU A 30 -1.96 -11.78 -2.38
N VAL A 31 -2.57 -12.95 -2.48
CA VAL A 31 -3.77 -13.19 -3.27
C VAL A 31 -4.95 -13.38 -2.33
N ALA A 32 -5.97 -12.54 -2.47
CA ALA A 32 -7.24 -12.68 -1.79
C ALA A 32 -8.15 -13.62 -2.59
N VAL A 33 -8.66 -14.65 -1.94
CA VAL A 33 -9.47 -15.69 -2.57
C VAL A 33 -10.78 -15.87 -1.82
N ARG A 34 -11.88 -15.97 -2.57
CA ARG A 34 -13.18 -16.37 -2.04
C ARG A 34 -13.30 -17.89 -2.12
N ASP A 35 -13.76 -18.52 -1.05
CA ASP A 35 -14.02 -19.97 -1.06
C ASP A 35 -15.52 -20.21 -1.37
N PRO A 36 -15.87 -20.58 -2.62
CA PRO A 36 -17.28 -20.75 -3.02
C PRO A 36 -17.94 -21.97 -2.39
N PHE A 37 -17.16 -22.90 -1.80
CA PHE A 37 -17.67 -24.17 -1.28
C PHE A 37 -17.60 -24.29 0.23
N ALA A 38 -17.11 -23.25 0.93
CA ALA A 38 -16.68 -23.32 2.31
C ALA A 38 -17.70 -24.00 3.26
N PRO A 39 -17.52 -25.29 3.59
CA PRO A 39 -18.31 -25.95 4.62
C PRO A 39 -17.87 -25.48 6.01
N THR A 40 -16.68 -24.87 6.08
CA THR A 40 -15.95 -24.46 7.29
C THR A 40 -16.31 -23.05 7.77
N GLY A 41 -17.28 -22.39 7.12
CA GLY A 41 -17.69 -21.02 7.44
C GLY A 41 -16.66 -19.94 7.09
N ARG A 42 -15.68 -20.24 6.22
CA ARG A 42 -14.70 -19.25 5.72
C ARG A 42 -15.12 -18.76 4.33
N ALA A 43 -15.58 -17.52 4.19
CA ALA A 43 -15.83 -16.96 2.88
C ALA A 43 -14.54 -16.46 2.19
N SER A 44 -13.50 -16.17 2.97
CA SER A 44 -12.27 -15.52 2.49
C SER A 44 -10.99 -16.18 2.99
N ARG A 45 -9.96 -16.18 2.14
CA ARG A 45 -8.60 -16.64 2.43
C ARG A 45 -7.59 -15.65 1.85
N VAL A 46 -6.43 -15.57 2.47
CA VAL A 46 -5.28 -14.85 1.90
C VAL A 46 -4.15 -15.85 1.70
N LEU A 47 -3.67 -15.92 0.46
CA LEU A 47 -2.57 -16.78 0.07
C LEU A 47 -1.32 -15.92 -0.12
N ARG A 48 -0.19 -16.35 0.44
CA ARG A 48 1.12 -15.85 0.05
C ARG A 48 1.65 -16.68 -1.10
N VAL A 49 1.99 -16.05 -2.20
CA VAL A 49 2.46 -16.69 -3.44
C VAL A 49 3.90 -16.32 -3.69
N ASP A 50 4.78 -17.31 -3.68
CA ASP A 50 6.17 -17.13 -4.10
C ASP A 50 6.20 -17.04 -5.63
N LEU A 51 6.57 -15.86 -6.16
CA LEU A 51 6.53 -15.60 -7.60
C LEU A 51 7.68 -16.25 -8.38
N GLN A 52 8.71 -16.77 -7.68
CA GLN A 52 9.82 -17.49 -8.29
C GLN A 52 9.54 -18.99 -8.33
N LEU A 53 9.00 -19.54 -7.24
CA LEU A 53 8.71 -20.97 -7.12
C LEU A 53 7.32 -21.36 -7.63
N GLY A 54 6.43 -20.39 -7.78
CA GLY A 54 5.02 -20.61 -8.14
C GLY A 54 4.20 -21.32 -7.07
N THR A 55 4.74 -21.47 -5.86
CA THR A 55 4.08 -22.11 -4.72
C THR A 55 3.22 -21.12 -3.95
N SER A 56 2.12 -21.59 -3.37
CA SER A 56 1.25 -20.78 -2.51
C SER A 56 1.16 -21.35 -1.09
N LEU A 57 1.05 -20.47 -0.11
CA LEU A 57 0.86 -20.77 1.30
C LEU A 57 -0.42 -20.07 1.80
N ASP A 58 -1.36 -20.82 2.37
CA ASP A 58 -2.50 -20.23 3.07
C ASP A 58 -2.05 -19.63 4.41
N LEU A 59 -2.32 -18.35 4.61
CA LEU A 59 -1.93 -17.62 5.82
C LEU A 59 -2.87 -17.88 7.03
N GLY A 60 -3.91 -18.69 6.86
CA GLY A 60 -4.76 -19.15 7.96
C GLY A 60 -6.01 -18.29 8.18
N ARG A 61 -6.55 -18.34 9.40
CA ARG A 61 -7.81 -17.68 9.77
C ARG A 61 -7.59 -16.26 10.27
N PHE A 62 -8.63 -15.46 10.15
CA PHE A 62 -8.76 -14.16 10.79
C PHE A 62 -10.20 -13.96 11.27
N THR A 63 -10.42 -13.01 12.18
CA THR A 63 -11.69 -12.82 12.88
C THR A 63 -12.88 -12.65 11.92
N SER A 64 -12.68 -11.93 10.82
CA SER A 64 -13.69 -11.65 9.81
C SER A 64 -13.61 -12.57 8.59
N ASP A 65 -12.97 -13.75 8.67
CA ASP A 65 -12.77 -14.68 7.53
C ASP A 65 -14.07 -15.29 6.97
N GLY A 66 -15.19 -15.13 7.68
CA GLY A 66 -16.54 -15.47 7.22
C GLY A 66 -17.19 -14.44 6.28
N LEU A 67 -16.59 -13.26 6.09
CA LEU A 67 -17.09 -12.23 5.15
C LEU A 67 -16.37 -12.36 3.79
N PRO A 68 -17.07 -12.24 2.64
CA PRO A 68 -16.44 -12.31 1.33
C PRO A 68 -15.47 -11.15 1.09
N VAL A 69 -14.28 -11.44 0.60
CA VAL A 69 -13.29 -10.43 0.23
C VAL A 69 -13.64 -9.79 -1.11
N GLU A 70 -13.33 -8.49 -1.22
CA GLU A 70 -13.57 -7.68 -2.41
C GLU A 70 -12.28 -7.06 -2.99
N ALA A 71 -11.34 -6.67 -2.13
CA ALA A 71 -10.06 -6.10 -2.54
C ALA A 71 -8.98 -6.32 -1.47
N ILE A 72 -7.71 -6.27 -1.88
CA ILE A 72 -6.54 -6.43 -1.01
C ILE A 72 -5.47 -5.39 -1.33
N ALA A 73 -4.83 -4.85 -0.30
CA ALA A 73 -3.67 -3.98 -0.44
C ALA A 73 -2.56 -4.36 0.54
N TRP A 74 -1.33 -4.05 0.16
CA TRP A 74 -0.17 -4.08 1.03
C TRP A 74 0.03 -2.69 1.61
N ASP A 75 0.10 -2.57 2.93
CA ASP A 75 0.51 -1.32 3.59
C ASP A 75 2.03 -1.33 3.79
N PRO A 76 2.81 -0.64 2.94
CA PRO A 76 4.27 -0.67 3.01
C PRO A 76 4.81 -0.13 4.34
N VAL A 77 4.11 0.83 4.95
CA VAL A 77 4.60 1.54 6.13
C VAL A 77 4.44 0.69 7.41
N SER A 78 3.38 -0.14 7.50
CA SER A 78 3.17 -1.05 8.64
C SER A 78 3.54 -2.49 8.35
N ARG A 79 3.80 -2.81 7.07
CA ARG A 79 3.98 -4.16 6.56
C ARG A 79 2.79 -5.08 6.88
N ALA A 80 1.59 -4.51 6.87
CA ALA A 80 0.35 -5.20 7.14
C ALA A 80 -0.46 -5.44 5.87
N ILE A 81 -1.36 -6.42 5.93
CA ILE A 81 -2.32 -6.69 4.86
C ILE A 81 -3.56 -5.86 5.15
N VAL A 82 -4.13 -5.20 4.14
CA VAL A 82 -5.42 -4.51 4.28
C VAL A 82 -6.43 -5.20 3.37
N LEU A 83 -7.59 -5.53 3.91
CA LEU A 83 -8.68 -6.17 3.18
C LEU A 83 -9.93 -5.30 3.19
N ALA A 84 -10.64 -5.31 2.06
CA ALA A 84 -12.03 -4.89 1.97
C ALA A 84 -12.93 -6.13 1.99
N LEU A 85 -13.83 -6.21 2.97
CA LEU A 85 -14.70 -7.36 3.23
C LEU A 85 -16.16 -6.94 3.11
N ARG A 86 -16.92 -7.62 2.26
CA ARG A 86 -18.34 -7.36 2.03
C ARG A 86 -19.18 -7.73 3.25
N GLU A 87 -19.92 -6.75 3.77
CA GLU A 87 -21.06 -6.93 4.66
C GLU A 87 -22.37 -6.82 3.85
N PRO A 88 -23.54 -7.18 4.41
CA PRO A 88 -24.81 -7.13 3.66
C PRO A 88 -25.17 -5.77 3.08
N THR A 89 -24.75 -4.67 3.72
CA THR A 89 -25.10 -3.29 3.33
C THR A 89 -23.90 -2.34 3.30
N SER A 90 -22.69 -2.87 3.47
CA SER A 90 -21.49 -2.07 3.59
C SER A 90 -20.25 -2.90 3.28
N THR A 91 -19.09 -2.27 3.25
CA THR A 91 -17.79 -2.90 3.13
C THR A 91 -16.98 -2.52 4.34
N ARG A 92 -16.51 -3.53 5.08
CA ARG A 92 -15.62 -3.36 6.23
C ARG A 92 -14.18 -3.38 5.75
N LEU A 93 -13.40 -2.39 6.17
CA LEU A 93 -11.96 -2.40 5.99
C LEU A 93 -11.30 -2.95 7.24
N VAL A 94 -10.43 -3.94 7.07
CA VAL A 94 -9.66 -4.54 8.16
C VAL A 94 -8.17 -4.54 7.82
N ARG A 95 -7.35 -4.42 8.85
CA ARG A 95 -5.91 -4.63 8.81
C ARG A 95 -5.58 -5.97 9.43
N LEU A 96 -4.80 -6.78 8.75
CA LEU A 96 -4.28 -8.04 9.27
C LEU A 96 -2.82 -7.88 9.64
N GLU A 97 -2.51 -8.22 10.88
CA GLU A 97 -1.14 -8.39 11.34
C GLU A 97 -0.70 -9.80 10.99
N TRP A 98 0.56 -9.94 10.55
CA TRP A 98 1.09 -11.22 10.12
C TRP A 98 2.59 -11.30 10.37
N ASN A 99 3.13 -12.52 10.42
CA ASN A 99 4.55 -12.80 10.63
C ASN A 99 5.24 -13.37 9.38
N GLY A 100 4.61 -13.28 8.21
CA GLY A 100 5.11 -13.80 6.93
C GLY A 100 4.72 -15.26 6.63
N SER A 101 4.21 -16.02 7.61
CA SER A 101 3.71 -17.38 7.44
C SER A 101 2.27 -17.58 7.90
N ALA A 102 1.79 -16.74 8.83
CA ALA A 102 0.42 -16.78 9.33
C ALA A 102 -0.10 -15.38 9.69
N ILE A 103 -1.42 -15.21 9.62
CA ILE A 103 -2.14 -14.07 10.19
C ILE A 103 -2.17 -14.24 11.71
N THR A 104 -1.74 -13.21 12.42
CA THR A 104 -1.59 -13.18 13.88
C THR A 104 -2.60 -12.28 14.57
N GLY A 105 -3.24 -11.37 13.84
CA GLY A 105 -4.20 -10.43 14.40
C GLY A 105 -5.04 -9.75 13.31
N GLU A 106 -6.18 -9.20 13.73
CA GLU A 106 -7.06 -8.39 12.90
C GLU A 106 -7.50 -7.15 13.66
N ARG A 107 -7.52 -6.01 12.98
CA ARG A 107 -8.08 -4.74 13.48
C ARG A 107 -9.01 -4.14 12.44
N ALA A 108 -10.21 -3.74 12.85
CA ALA A 108 -11.10 -2.96 12.00
C ALA A 108 -10.56 -1.52 11.81
N ILE A 109 -10.61 -1.02 10.58
CA ILE A 109 -10.12 0.32 10.20
C ILE A 109 -11.29 1.27 10.02
N SER A 110 -12.19 0.94 9.09
CA SER A 110 -13.33 1.78 8.73
C SER A 110 -14.43 0.97 8.06
N ARG A 111 -15.54 1.64 7.72
CA ARG A 111 -16.64 1.07 6.93
C ARG A 111 -17.08 2.04 5.84
N LEU A 112 -17.41 1.50 4.68
CA LEU A 112 -17.92 2.22 3.52
C LEU A 112 -19.27 1.62 3.12
N LEU A 113 -20.26 2.42 2.71
CA LEU A 113 -21.59 1.89 2.35
C LEU A 113 -21.63 1.17 0.99
N ASP A 114 -20.59 1.29 0.20
CA ASP A 114 -20.52 0.78 -1.17
C ASP A 114 -19.50 -0.37 -1.28
N PRO A 115 -19.75 -1.36 -2.15
CA PRO A 115 -18.77 -2.38 -2.53
C PRO A 115 -17.47 -1.75 -3.04
N VAL A 116 -16.34 -2.27 -2.59
CA VAL A 116 -15.02 -1.83 -3.02
C VAL A 116 -14.56 -2.69 -4.20
N SER A 117 -14.13 -2.05 -5.29
CA SER A 117 -13.58 -2.72 -6.48
C SER A 117 -12.05 -2.80 -6.47
N SER A 118 -11.37 -1.85 -5.85
CA SER A 118 -9.91 -1.81 -5.73
C SER A 118 -9.51 -1.04 -4.49
N LEU A 119 -8.35 -1.41 -3.94
CA LEU A 119 -7.78 -0.84 -2.73
C LEU A 119 -6.29 -0.58 -2.95
N SER A 120 -5.81 0.60 -2.57
CA SER A 120 -4.38 0.92 -2.55
C SER A 120 -3.99 1.74 -1.32
N VAL A 121 -2.73 1.60 -0.91
CA VAL A 121 -2.09 2.46 0.08
C VAL A 121 -1.17 3.42 -0.66
N ALA A 122 -1.50 4.70 -0.64
CA ALA A 122 -0.81 5.71 -1.45
C ALA A 122 -0.43 6.92 -0.61
N TRP A 123 -0.36 8.11 -1.23
CA TRP A 123 -0.14 9.43 -0.62
C TRP A 123 -0.12 9.44 0.92
N ARG A 124 1.06 9.70 1.49
CA ARG A 124 1.28 9.82 2.95
C ARG A 124 0.81 8.60 3.78
N GLY A 125 0.54 7.47 3.13
CA GLY A 125 0.06 6.22 3.69
C GLY A 125 -1.46 6.05 3.71
N ASP A 126 -2.26 7.03 3.26
CA ASP A 126 -3.71 6.87 3.32
C ASP A 126 -4.24 5.74 2.43
N LEU A 127 -5.42 5.22 2.79
CA LEU A 127 -6.10 4.20 2.03
C LEU A 127 -7.02 4.84 1.00
N TYR A 128 -6.90 4.38 -0.24
CA TYR A 128 -7.72 4.82 -1.36
C TYR A 128 -8.53 3.65 -1.90
N LEU A 129 -9.83 3.89 -2.10
CA LEU A 129 -10.80 2.86 -2.44
C LEU A 129 -11.60 3.28 -3.66
N THR A 130 -11.73 2.40 -4.64
CA THR A 130 -12.67 2.61 -5.74
C THR A 130 -13.97 1.88 -5.47
N THR A 131 -15.08 2.51 -5.87
CA THR A 131 -16.41 1.91 -5.88
C THR A 131 -17.12 2.29 -7.17
N ALA A 132 -18.30 1.72 -7.40
CA ALA A 132 -19.15 2.14 -8.52
C ALA A 132 -19.51 3.65 -8.51
N ARG A 133 -19.36 4.34 -7.37
CA ARG A 133 -19.70 5.77 -7.23
C ARG A 133 -18.49 6.72 -7.35
N GLY A 134 -17.27 6.22 -7.18
CA GLY A 134 -16.11 7.11 -7.13
C GLY A 134 -14.87 6.55 -6.48
N LEU A 135 -13.91 7.45 -6.32
CA LEU A 135 -12.72 7.27 -5.50
C LEU A 135 -12.97 7.87 -4.12
N TYR A 136 -12.67 7.09 -3.09
CA TYR A 136 -12.77 7.46 -1.69
C TYR A 136 -11.40 7.41 -1.03
N ARG A 137 -11.22 8.20 0.02
CA ARG A 137 -10.03 8.24 0.87
C ARG A 137 -10.43 8.00 2.31
N THR A 138 -9.66 7.20 3.04
CA THR A 138 -9.81 7.07 4.49
C THR A 138 -8.44 7.10 5.16
N PRO A 139 -8.33 7.69 6.37
CA PRO A 139 -7.06 7.68 7.08
C PRO A 139 -6.56 6.26 7.30
N ARG A 140 -5.27 6.08 7.11
CA ARG A 140 -4.58 4.79 7.16
C ARG A 140 -4.91 3.91 8.37
N ASN A 141 -5.00 4.53 9.55
CA ASN A 141 -5.24 3.87 10.84
C ASN A 141 -6.70 3.87 11.29
N GLY A 142 -7.62 4.28 10.43
CA GLY A 142 -9.04 4.33 10.70
C GLY A 142 -9.56 5.75 10.88
N GLY A 143 -10.88 5.88 10.80
CA GLY A 143 -11.58 7.16 10.78
C GLY A 143 -12.64 7.20 9.69
N SER A 144 -13.17 8.39 9.44
CA SER A 144 -14.21 8.60 8.43
C SER A 144 -13.67 8.32 7.03
N VAL A 145 -14.55 7.80 6.16
CA VAL A 145 -14.29 7.68 4.73
C VAL A 145 -14.82 8.93 4.04
N PHE A 146 -13.99 9.56 3.21
CA PHE A 146 -14.30 10.78 2.49
C PHE A 146 -14.39 10.50 0.99
N PRO A 147 -15.46 10.91 0.30
CA PRO A 147 -15.46 10.88 -1.16
C PRO A 147 -14.42 11.88 -1.66
N LEU A 148 -13.54 11.43 -2.54
CA LEU A 148 -12.48 12.27 -3.12
C LEU A 148 -12.86 12.72 -4.53
N VAL A 149 -13.32 11.79 -5.36
CA VAL A 149 -13.78 12.06 -6.73
C VAL A 149 -15.06 11.29 -7.00
N ALA A 150 -16.09 12.00 -7.44
CA ALA A 150 -17.31 11.39 -7.96
C ALA A 150 -17.08 10.93 -9.40
N GLN A 151 -16.47 9.75 -9.55
CA GLN A 151 -16.18 9.13 -10.84
C GLN A 151 -16.90 7.80 -10.93
N ARG A 152 -17.95 7.77 -11.75
CA ARG A 152 -18.82 6.60 -11.81
C ARG A 152 -18.08 5.42 -12.43
N ALA A 153 -18.43 4.22 -11.97
CA ALA A 153 -17.84 2.96 -12.38
C ALA A 153 -16.31 2.87 -12.21
N ALA A 154 -15.74 3.52 -11.18
CA ALA A 154 -14.33 3.31 -10.85
C ALA A 154 -14.06 1.83 -10.53
N SER A 155 -13.14 1.23 -11.30
CA SER A 155 -12.95 -0.23 -11.37
C SER A 155 -11.56 -0.66 -10.90
N SER A 156 -10.54 0.13 -11.20
CA SER A 156 -9.17 -0.11 -10.79
C SER A 156 -8.47 1.19 -10.43
N LEU A 157 -7.55 1.10 -9.48
CA LEU A 157 -6.71 2.19 -9.03
C LEU A 157 -5.26 1.73 -9.00
N VAL A 158 -4.35 2.55 -9.55
CA VAL A 158 -2.92 2.40 -9.31
C VAL A 158 -2.36 3.68 -8.73
N ALA A 159 -1.75 3.53 -7.57
CA ALA A 159 -1.16 4.58 -6.79
C ALA A 159 -0.06 3.98 -5.93
N GLU A 160 1.10 4.63 -5.91
CA GLU A 160 2.25 4.20 -5.11
C GLU A 160 2.37 5.05 -3.83
N LEU A 161 3.08 4.51 -2.83
CA LEU A 161 3.37 5.28 -1.63
C LEU A 161 4.17 6.54 -1.98
N GLY A 162 3.74 7.68 -1.45
CA GLY A 162 4.38 8.97 -1.69
C GLY A 162 3.97 9.65 -3.00
N ALA A 163 3.24 8.96 -3.89
CA ALA A 163 2.67 9.58 -5.07
C ALA A 163 1.57 10.58 -4.68
N SER A 164 1.63 11.78 -5.25
CA SER A 164 0.56 12.79 -5.14
C SER A 164 -0.58 12.56 -6.14
N TYR A 165 -0.39 11.64 -7.09
CA TYR A 165 -1.36 11.32 -8.13
C TYR A 165 -1.60 9.81 -8.20
N ALA A 166 -2.77 9.44 -8.73
CA ALA A 166 -3.10 8.07 -9.08
C ALA A 166 -3.69 7.99 -10.49
N LEU A 167 -3.50 6.84 -11.14
CA LEU A 167 -4.28 6.46 -12.31
C LEU A 167 -5.56 5.79 -11.84
N LEU A 168 -6.69 6.35 -12.22
CA LEU A 168 -8.02 5.85 -11.92
C LEU A 168 -8.68 5.37 -13.21
N ALA A 169 -8.94 4.07 -13.31
CA ALA A 169 -9.60 3.47 -14.45
C ALA A 169 -11.12 3.27 -14.20
N ASN A 170 -11.90 3.59 -15.23
CA ASN A 170 -13.35 3.42 -15.23
C ASN A 170 -13.74 2.21 -16.04
N GLY A 171 -14.59 1.38 -15.45
CA GLY A 171 -15.26 0.29 -16.12
C GLY A 171 -16.64 0.69 -16.61
N ARG A 172 -17.48 -0.33 -16.80
CA ARG A 172 -18.83 -0.19 -17.32
C ARG A 172 -19.79 0.44 -16.30
N GLU A 173 -20.53 1.47 -16.71
CA GLU A 173 -21.83 1.77 -16.11
C GLU A 173 -22.93 0.93 -16.78
N SER A 174 -23.85 0.38 -15.99
CA SER A 174 -24.95 -0.45 -16.51
C SER A 174 -26.02 0.34 -17.26
N ALA A 175 -25.98 1.68 -17.32
CA ALA A 175 -27.07 2.46 -17.92
C ALA A 175 -26.78 3.90 -18.44
N SER A 176 -25.64 4.56 -18.19
CA SER A 176 -25.54 6.03 -18.40
C SER A 176 -24.28 6.62 -19.05
N GLY A 177 -23.67 5.93 -20.02
CA GLY A 177 -22.84 6.63 -21.03
C GLY A 177 -21.50 7.19 -20.55
N THR A 178 -20.97 6.75 -19.40
CA THR A 178 -19.54 6.87 -19.16
C THR A 178 -18.84 5.71 -19.87
N GLU A 179 -18.18 6.04 -20.98
CA GLU A 179 -17.35 5.11 -21.72
C GLU A 179 -16.11 4.74 -20.88
N PRO A 180 -15.65 3.47 -20.92
CA PRO A 180 -14.46 3.03 -20.21
C PRO A 180 -13.25 3.88 -20.57
N GLY A 181 -12.31 3.99 -19.64
CA GLY A 181 -11.23 4.95 -19.80
C GLY A 181 -10.42 5.11 -18.53
N PHE A 182 -9.63 6.17 -18.45
CA PHE A 182 -8.90 6.50 -17.24
C PHE A 182 -8.65 8.00 -17.10
N CYS A 183 -8.26 8.41 -15.90
CA CYS A 183 -7.80 9.76 -15.63
C CYS A 183 -6.69 9.75 -14.58
N TRP A 184 -5.97 10.87 -14.47
CA TRP A 184 -5.04 11.13 -13.39
C TRP A 184 -5.73 11.97 -12.33
N VAL A 185 -5.71 11.50 -11.09
CA VAL A 185 -6.36 12.17 -9.95
C VAL A 185 -5.29 12.61 -8.96
N ASP A 186 -5.31 13.89 -8.58
CA ASP A 186 -4.57 14.42 -7.44
C ASP A 186 -5.16 13.82 -6.15
N LEU A 187 -4.37 13.03 -5.45
CA LEU A 187 -4.76 12.30 -4.25
C LEU A 187 -4.94 13.19 -3.01
N GLN A 188 -4.46 14.43 -3.05
CA GLN A 188 -4.59 15.40 -1.97
C GLN A 188 -5.99 16.03 -1.96
N ASN A 189 -6.49 16.42 -3.13
CA ASN A 189 -7.70 17.24 -3.27
C ASN A 189 -8.79 16.63 -4.18
N GLY A 190 -8.50 15.54 -4.88
CA GLY A 190 -9.43 14.88 -5.79
C GLY A 190 -9.61 15.57 -7.15
N THR A 191 -8.78 16.54 -7.49
CA THR A 191 -8.84 17.17 -8.81
C THR A 191 -8.33 16.22 -9.87
N ILE A 192 -9.03 16.17 -11.01
CA ILE A 192 -8.54 15.44 -12.18
C ILE A 192 -7.48 16.32 -12.83
N SER A 193 -6.21 15.90 -12.74
CA SER A 193 -5.08 16.64 -13.30
C SER A 193 -4.91 16.40 -14.80
N SER A 194 -5.38 15.25 -15.29
CA SER A 194 -5.36 14.88 -16.71
C SER A 194 -6.47 13.88 -17.04
N GLY A 195 -7.10 14.02 -18.21
CA GLY A 195 -8.26 13.23 -18.63
C GLY A 195 -9.62 13.91 -18.32
N PRO A 196 -10.75 13.16 -18.40
CA PRO A 196 -10.83 11.74 -18.67
C PRO A 196 -10.41 11.40 -20.11
N PHE A 197 -9.63 10.33 -20.24
CA PHE A 197 -9.34 9.69 -21.52
C PHE A 197 -10.33 8.55 -21.69
N VAL A 198 -11.05 8.60 -22.79
CA VAL A 198 -12.19 7.74 -23.04
C VAL A 198 -11.82 6.79 -24.16
N PHE A 199 -12.24 5.53 -24.04
CA PHE A 199 -11.99 4.47 -25.00
C PHE A 199 -13.30 3.98 -25.65
N PRO A 200 -13.81 4.66 -26.69
CA PRO A 200 -15.07 4.28 -27.33
C PRO A 200 -15.08 2.83 -27.84
N SER A 201 -13.97 2.33 -28.40
CA SER A 201 -13.87 0.93 -28.85
C SER A 201 -13.89 -0.09 -27.72
N PHE A 202 -13.77 0.36 -26.48
CA PHE A 202 -13.80 -0.46 -25.26
C PHE A 202 -15.15 -0.45 -24.55
N ALA A 203 -16.16 0.20 -25.13
CA ALA A 203 -17.50 0.29 -24.57
C ALA A 203 -18.06 -1.09 -24.17
N GLY A 204 -18.40 -1.22 -22.89
CA GLY A 204 -19.02 -2.43 -22.33
C GLY A 204 -18.07 -3.39 -21.61
N ASN A 205 -16.75 -3.17 -21.66
CA ASN A 205 -15.77 -3.96 -20.92
C ASN A 205 -15.35 -3.25 -19.62
N THR A 206 -15.19 -4.01 -18.53
CA THR A 206 -14.58 -3.52 -17.28
C THR A 206 -13.05 -3.64 -17.35
N ILE A 207 -12.34 -2.55 -17.05
CA ILE A 207 -10.90 -2.55 -16.85
C ILE A 207 -10.59 -3.19 -15.49
N THR A 208 -9.79 -4.24 -15.48
CA THR A 208 -9.41 -4.99 -14.27
C THR A 208 -8.04 -4.58 -13.73
N GLY A 209 -7.27 -3.82 -14.51
CA GLY A 209 -6.06 -3.18 -14.05
C GLY A 209 -5.49 -2.23 -15.09
N ILE A 210 -4.68 -1.29 -14.62
CA ILE A 210 -3.98 -0.29 -15.43
C ILE A 210 -2.57 -0.13 -14.88
N ALA A 211 -1.57 0.13 -15.72
CA ALA A 211 -0.22 0.46 -15.30
C ALA A 211 0.40 1.47 -16.27
N ASP A 212 1.07 2.49 -15.74
CA ASP A 212 1.87 3.42 -16.54
C ASP A 212 3.26 2.82 -16.80
N LEU A 213 3.75 2.94 -18.03
CA LEU A 213 5.06 2.43 -18.43
C LEU A 213 6.11 3.54 -18.41
N PRO A 214 7.28 3.34 -17.79
CA PRO A 214 8.32 4.37 -17.64
C PRO A 214 9.12 4.56 -18.94
N THR A 215 8.43 4.90 -20.03
CA THR A 215 9.02 5.05 -21.37
C THR A 215 9.34 6.50 -21.75
N GLY A 216 8.97 7.46 -20.89
CA GLY A 216 9.04 8.89 -21.19
C GLY A 216 7.95 9.37 -22.17
N ALA A 217 7.10 8.46 -22.66
CA ALA A 217 5.91 8.75 -23.44
C ALA A 217 4.68 8.19 -22.69
N PRO A 218 3.50 8.80 -22.84
CA PRO A 218 2.26 8.30 -22.25
C PRO A 218 1.90 6.94 -22.84
N ARG A 219 2.11 5.88 -22.05
CA ARG A 219 1.88 4.50 -22.45
C ARG A 219 1.34 3.70 -21.28
N GLU A 220 0.07 3.37 -21.37
CA GLU A 220 -0.63 2.63 -20.34
C GLU A 220 -0.91 1.20 -20.81
N VAL A 221 -0.55 0.23 -19.98
CA VAL A 221 -0.99 -1.15 -20.17
C VAL A 221 -2.28 -1.37 -19.38
N LEU A 222 -3.24 -2.04 -20.01
CA LEU A 222 -4.52 -2.36 -19.41
C LEU A 222 -4.80 -3.84 -19.48
N SER A 223 -5.54 -4.35 -18.48
CA SER A 223 -6.24 -5.62 -18.56
C SER A 223 -7.74 -5.41 -18.44
N ASP A 224 -8.53 -6.29 -19.04
CA ASP A 224 -9.99 -6.25 -18.97
C ASP A 224 -10.59 -7.54 -18.42
N GLU A 225 -11.89 -7.54 -18.14
CA GLU A 225 -12.61 -8.74 -17.69
C GLU A 225 -12.70 -9.85 -18.74
N LEU A 226 -12.37 -9.57 -20.01
CA LEU A 226 -12.28 -10.54 -21.09
C LEU A 226 -10.91 -11.22 -21.18
N GLY A 227 -9.99 -10.90 -20.26
CA GLY A 227 -8.66 -11.50 -20.21
C GLY A 227 -7.72 -10.99 -21.29
N ASN A 228 -8.02 -9.85 -21.90
CA ASN A 228 -7.15 -9.19 -22.87
C ASN A 228 -6.07 -8.38 -22.16
N ALA A 229 -4.90 -8.28 -22.81
CA ALA A 229 -3.85 -7.34 -22.46
C ALA A 229 -3.73 -6.31 -23.59
N LEU A 230 -3.75 -5.03 -23.22
CA LEU A 230 -3.90 -3.94 -24.18
C LEU A 230 -2.89 -2.84 -23.88
N LEU A 231 -2.53 -2.07 -24.91
CA LEU A 231 -1.64 -0.93 -24.82
C LEU A 231 -2.35 0.30 -25.37
N SER A 232 -2.52 1.31 -24.51
CA SER A 232 -2.83 2.68 -24.94
C SER A 232 -1.52 3.43 -25.17
N THR A 233 -1.42 4.16 -26.27
CA THR A 233 -0.29 5.05 -26.55
C THR A 233 -0.80 6.43 -26.89
N GLY A 234 -0.28 7.47 -26.23
CA GLY A 234 -0.77 8.83 -26.47
C GLY A 234 -2.22 9.04 -26.02
N PHE A 235 -2.67 8.28 -25.03
CA PHE A 235 -4.04 8.32 -24.49
C PHE A 235 -5.14 7.97 -25.50
N GLN A 236 -4.79 7.22 -26.55
CA GLN A 236 -5.72 6.77 -27.57
C GLN A 236 -6.36 5.42 -27.20
N ASP A 237 -7.34 5.01 -27.98
CA ASP A 237 -7.96 3.69 -27.87
C ASP A 237 -6.91 2.58 -27.75
N PRO A 238 -7.04 1.71 -26.73
CA PRO A 238 -6.04 0.71 -26.47
C PRO A 238 -6.10 -0.39 -27.52
N THR A 239 -4.94 -0.83 -27.97
CA THR A 239 -4.82 -1.91 -28.96
C THR A 239 -4.32 -3.19 -28.29
N PRO A 240 -4.73 -4.39 -28.75
CA PRO A 240 -4.20 -5.63 -28.21
C PRO A 240 -2.68 -5.71 -28.32
N ILE A 241 -2.01 -6.17 -27.27
CA ILE A 241 -0.56 -6.36 -27.28
C ILE A 241 -0.23 -7.55 -28.21
N PRO A 242 0.60 -7.36 -29.26
CA PRO A 242 0.93 -8.43 -30.20
C PRO A 242 1.53 -9.66 -29.51
N GLY A 243 1.15 -10.86 -29.95
CA GLY A 243 1.67 -12.12 -29.41
C GLY A 243 0.97 -12.63 -28.14
N VAL A 244 0.18 -11.78 -27.49
CA VAL A 244 -0.58 -12.10 -26.28
C VAL A 244 -2.02 -12.41 -26.68
N PRO A 245 -2.42 -13.69 -26.84
CA PRO A 245 -3.83 -13.99 -27.13
C PRO A 245 -4.72 -13.67 -25.92
N SER A 246 -5.99 -13.40 -26.19
CA SER A 246 -7.03 -13.29 -25.16
C SER A 246 -7.09 -14.59 -24.34
N ARG A 247 -7.21 -14.47 -23.01
CA ARG A 247 -7.43 -15.62 -22.13
C ARG A 247 -8.91 -16.03 -22.04
N GLY A 248 -9.83 -15.18 -22.50
CA GLY A 248 -11.28 -15.41 -22.54
C GLY A 248 -12.06 -14.71 -21.41
N PRO A 249 -13.41 -14.62 -21.50
CA PRO A 249 -14.24 -13.95 -20.50
C PRO A 249 -14.07 -14.48 -19.07
N GLY A 250 -14.01 -13.57 -18.09
CA GLY A 250 -13.88 -13.88 -16.66
C GLY A 250 -12.50 -14.38 -16.23
N THR A 251 -11.50 -14.33 -17.12
CA THR A 251 -10.15 -14.87 -16.85
C THR A 251 -9.15 -13.84 -16.33
N SER A 252 -9.58 -12.60 -16.13
CA SER A 252 -8.81 -11.56 -15.45
C SER A 252 -9.72 -10.82 -14.48
N VAL A 253 -9.24 -10.67 -13.25
CA VAL A 253 -9.93 -9.95 -12.17
C VAL A 253 -9.09 -8.80 -11.62
N ALA A 254 -7.76 -8.89 -11.74
CA ALA A 254 -6.84 -7.84 -11.33
C ALA A 254 -5.55 -7.88 -12.16
N MET A 255 -4.95 -6.72 -12.44
CA MET A 255 -3.57 -6.60 -12.93
C MET A 255 -2.76 -5.61 -12.10
N ARG A 256 -1.47 -5.89 -11.93
CA ARG A 256 -0.47 -5.00 -11.31
C ARG A 256 0.86 -5.12 -12.07
N ALA A 257 1.65 -4.06 -12.10
CA ALA A 257 3.02 -4.11 -12.61
C ALA A 257 3.96 -4.76 -11.58
N GLU A 258 4.71 -5.80 -11.97
CA GLU A 258 5.78 -6.37 -11.13
C GLU A 258 7.03 -5.51 -11.19
N ASN A 259 7.32 -4.98 -12.37
CA ASN A 259 8.43 -4.08 -12.64
C ASN A 259 8.04 -3.13 -13.78
N ALA A 260 9.01 -2.36 -14.29
CA ALA A 260 8.80 -1.36 -15.33
C ALA A 260 8.05 -1.87 -16.58
N PHE A 261 8.20 -3.14 -16.95
CA PHE A 261 7.66 -3.68 -18.21
C PHE A 261 6.91 -5.00 -18.05
N GLU A 262 7.05 -5.69 -16.92
CA GLU A 262 6.33 -6.93 -16.64
C GLU A 262 5.04 -6.67 -15.86
N MET A 263 3.95 -7.21 -16.38
CA MET A 263 2.63 -7.15 -15.78
C MET A 263 2.26 -8.52 -15.25
N LEU A 264 1.68 -8.55 -14.05
CA LEU A 264 1.06 -9.72 -13.46
C LEU A 264 -0.45 -9.57 -13.57
N VAL A 265 -1.13 -10.62 -14.02
CA VAL A 265 -2.58 -10.64 -14.15
C VAL A 265 -3.18 -11.87 -13.50
N LEU A 266 -3.96 -11.62 -12.46
CA LEU A 266 -4.70 -12.61 -11.72
C LEU A 266 -6.00 -12.93 -12.45
N GLY A 267 -6.26 -14.20 -12.71
CA GLY A 267 -7.56 -14.66 -13.20
C GLY A 267 -8.52 -15.11 -12.10
N GLY A 268 -9.82 -15.02 -12.39
CA GLY A 268 -10.88 -15.46 -11.48
C GLY A 268 -11.14 -16.97 -11.54
N SER A 269 -12.28 -17.43 -11.06
CA SER A 269 -12.68 -18.84 -10.99
C SER A 269 -12.54 -19.63 -12.31
N ALA A 270 -12.73 -19.00 -13.47
CA ALA A 270 -12.56 -19.66 -14.78
C ALA A 270 -11.08 -19.98 -15.10
N ARG A 271 -10.14 -19.21 -14.53
CA ARG A 271 -8.70 -19.36 -14.71
C ARG A 271 -7.97 -18.88 -13.45
N PRO A 272 -7.97 -19.66 -12.36
CA PRO A 272 -7.48 -19.21 -11.05
C PRO A 272 -5.94 -19.26 -10.98
N TYR A 273 -5.28 -18.58 -11.92
CA TYR A 273 -3.84 -18.54 -12.08
C TYR A 273 -3.35 -17.09 -12.02
N LEU A 274 -2.11 -16.92 -11.60
CA LEU A 274 -1.38 -15.66 -11.76
C LEU A 274 -0.44 -15.84 -12.95
N ASP A 275 -0.72 -15.14 -14.04
CA ASP A 275 0.10 -15.14 -15.25
C ASP A 275 0.90 -13.82 -15.32
N SER A 276 2.07 -13.83 -15.97
CA SER A 276 2.80 -12.61 -16.33
C SER A 276 2.97 -12.47 -17.84
N PHE A 277 3.20 -11.24 -18.30
CA PHE A 277 3.69 -10.94 -19.64
C PHE A 277 4.55 -9.68 -19.60
N VAL A 278 5.48 -9.55 -20.55
CA VAL A 278 6.30 -8.34 -20.72
C VAL A 278 5.67 -7.47 -21.80
N ALA A 279 5.32 -6.22 -21.49
CA ALA A 279 4.61 -5.33 -22.40
C ALA A 279 5.40 -4.98 -23.68
N PHE A 280 6.74 -5.03 -23.62
CA PHE A 280 7.62 -4.80 -24.77
C PHE A 280 8.71 -5.86 -24.87
N GLY A 281 9.06 -6.27 -26.09
CA GLY A 281 10.20 -7.15 -26.31
C GLY A 281 10.13 -7.91 -27.64
N GLN A 282 11.27 -8.52 -27.99
CA GLN A 282 11.35 -9.59 -28.98
C GLN A 282 11.88 -10.85 -28.25
N PRO A 283 11.29 -12.04 -28.45
CA PRO A 283 10.15 -12.33 -29.31
C PRO A 283 8.84 -11.69 -28.81
N ALA A 284 7.77 -11.81 -29.61
CA ALA A 284 6.47 -11.26 -29.25
C ALA A 284 6.07 -11.69 -27.82
N PRO A 285 5.55 -10.76 -27.00
CA PRO A 285 5.12 -11.05 -25.64
C PRO A 285 4.24 -12.30 -25.58
N SER A 286 4.47 -13.16 -24.57
CA SER A 286 3.66 -14.35 -24.34
C SER A 286 3.34 -14.47 -22.85
N TRP A 287 2.20 -15.06 -22.55
CA TRP A 287 1.78 -15.34 -21.18
C TRP A 287 2.68 -16.41 -20.56
N THR A 288 3.23 -16.13 -19.39
CA THR A 288 3.95 -17.08 -18.55
C THR A 288 3.17 -17.31 -17.27
N GLN A 289 2.75 -18.54 -17.01
CA GLN A 289 2.11 -18.86 -15.73
C GLN A 289 3.14 -18.76 -14.61
N ARG A 290 2.91 -17.86 -13.64
CA ARG A 290 3.77 -17.68 -12.46
C ARG A 290 3.32 -18.52 -11.28
N ALA A 291 2.01 -18.69 -11.07
CA ALA A 291 1.46 -19.49 -9.98
C ALA A 291 0.03 -19.99 -10.26
N GLY A 292 -0.40 -20.99 -9.50
CA GLY A 292 -1.75 -21.56 -9.54
C GLY A 292 -1.79 -23.03 -10.01
N PRO A 293 -2.99 -23.67 -10.01
CA PRO A 293 -4.28 -23.07 -9.72
C PRO A 293 -4.47 -22.75 -8.23
N PHE A 294 -5.11 -21.63 -7.93
CA PHE A 294 -5.44 -21.24 -6.56
C PHE A 294 -6.71 -21.94 -6.06
N PRO A 295 -6.79 -22.26 -4.76
CA PRO A 295 -7.99 -22.87 -4.18
C PRO A 295 -9.12 -21.85 -4.02
N GLY A 296 -10.12 -21.87 -4.90
CA GLY A 296 -11.32 -21.03 -4.83
C GLY A 296 -11.44 -20.06 -6.00
N ASP A 297 -12.06 -18.92 -5.77
CA ASP A 297 -12.27 -17.83 -6.73
C ASP A 297 -11.37 -16.63 -6.36
N PRO A 298 -10.21 -16.44 -7.02
CA PRO A 298 -9.36 -15.29 -6.75
C PRO A 298 -10.08 -13.99 -7.07
N ILE A 299 -9.94 -13.00 -6.19
CA ILE A 299 -10.66 -11.72 -6.30
C ILE A 299 -9.71 -10.59 -6.65
N ASP A 300 -8.60 -10.48 -5.93
CA ASP A 300 -7.62 -9.40 -6.09
C ASP A 300 -6.26 -9.84 -5.55
N PHE A 301 -5.20 -9.11 -5.87
CA PHE A 301 -3.88 -9.32 -5.29
C PHE A 301 -3.10 -8.03 -5.13
N CYS A 302 -2.14 -8.06 -4.21
CA CYS A 302 -1.13 -7.02 -4.09
C CYS A 302 0.27 -7.64 -4.11
N LEU A 303 1.25 -6.84 -4.53
CA LEU A 303 2.65 -7.22 -4.47
C LEU A 303 3.24 -6.78 -3.15
N VAL A 304 4.08 -7.64 -2.60
CA VAL A 304 4.88 -7.32 -1.43
C VAL A 304 6.34 -7.28 -1.88
N PRO A 305 6.97 -6.10 -1.86
CA PRO A 305 8.37 -5.98 -2.23
C PRO A 305 9.22 -6.80 -1.28
N ALA A 306 10.37 -7.27 -1.78
CA ALA A 306 11.35 -7.93 -0.93
C ALA A 306 11.71 -7.03 0.25
N ALA A 307 11.84 -7.58 1.45
CA ALA A 307 12.09 -6.79 2.64
C ALA A 307 13.45 -6.08 2.53
N GLN A 308 13.42 -4.77 2.32
CA GLN A 308 14.61 -3.91 2.32
C GLN A 308 14.64 -3.06 3.58
N ALA A 309 15.86 -2.64 3.96
CA ALA A 309 16.00 -1.58 4.94
C ALA A 309 15.74 -0.27 4.21
N GLU A 310 14.70 0.44 4.62
CA GLU A 310 14.25 1.64 3.92
C GLU A 310 13.60 2.62 4.89
N ALA A 311 13.56 3.88 4.50
CA ALA A 311 12.92 4.95 5.24
C ALA A 311 11.79 5.54 4.40
N LEU A 312 10.55 5.40 4.86
CA LEU A 312 9.35 5.78 4.13
C LEU A 312 8.65 6.95 4.81
N ALA A 313 8.47 8.05 4.08
CA ALA A 313 7.70 9.18 4.61
C ALA A 313 6.23 8.79 4.79
N PHE A 314 5.63 9.17 5.92
CA PHE A 314 4.21 8.92 6.19
C PHE A 314 3.57 10.02 7.03
N GLY A 315 2.24 10.00 7.12
CA GLY A 315 1.47 10.96 7.89
C GLY A 315 1.34 12.31 7.18
N ALA A 316 0.39 13.12 7.65
CA ALA A 316 0.17 14.46 7.13
C ALA A 316 1.11 15.46 7.82
N PRO A 317 2.18 15.95 7.16
CA PRO A 317 2.91 17.05 7.71
C PRO A 317 2.04 18.30 7.85
N CYS A 318 2.39 19.09 8.86
CA CYS A 318 1.85 20.43 9.06
C CYS A 318 3.00 21.44 8.97
N GLY A 319 2.70 22.68 8.58
CA GLY A 319 3.71 23.70 8.30
C GLY A 319 3.82 24.12 6.83
N PRO A 320 4.71 25.06 6.47
CA PRO A 320 5.08 25.34 5.09
C PRO A 320 5.67 24.07 4.50
N GLY A 321 5.27 23.76 3.26
CA GLY A 321 5.52 22.48 2.61
C GLY A 321 6.98 22.14 2.28
N VAL A 322 7.95 22.84 2.87
CA VAL A 322 9.39 22.63 2.67
C VAL A 322 10.04 21.81 3.77
N ALA A 323 9.38 21.66 4.92
CA ALA A 323 9.94 20.82 5.99
C ALA A 323 9.98 19.34 5.54
N SER A 324 10.94 18.57 6.03
CA SER A 324 11.06 17.14 5.75
C SER A 324 11.84 16.42 6.84
N LEU A 325 11.55 15.14 7.02
CA LEU A 325 12.31 14.22 7.85
C LEU A 325 12.84 13.10 6.95
N SER A 326 14.11 12.78 7.07
CA SER A 326 14.79 11.81 6.21
C SER A 326 15.81 10.99 7.01
N ALA A 327 16.17 9.83 6.46
CA ALA A 327 17.30 9.02 6.89
C ALA A 327 18.24 8.85 5.69
N PRO A 328 19.42 9.49 5.67
CA PRO A 328 20.33 9.45 4.51
C PRO A 328 20.85 8.05 4.18
N LEU A 329 20.92 7.18 5.19
CA LEU A 329 21.34 5.79 5.07
C LEU A 329 20.18 4.85 5.37
N ALA A 330 20.20 3.67 4.76
CA ALA A 330 19.27 2.59 5.09
C ALA A 330 19.40 2.22 6.58
N PRO A 331 18.28 2.04 7.32
CA PRO A 331 18.29 1.72 8.74
C PRO A 331 18.68 0.26 9.01
N LEU A 332 19.97 -0.03 8.88
CA LEU A 332 20.57 -1.34 9.14
C LEU A 332 20.87 -1.51 10.63
N LEU A 333 20.45 -2.64 11.20
CA LEU A 333 20.75 -3.02 12.58
C LEU A 333 22.26 -3.12 12.80
N GLY A 334 22.74 -2.64 13.95
CA GLY A 334 24.15 -2.55 14.27
C GLY A 334 24.86 -1.31 13.73
N THR A 335 24.19 -0.43 12.99
CA THR A 335 24.76 0.86 12.54
C THR A 335 25.03 1.76 13.75
N PRO A 336 26.29 2.12 14.07
CA PRO A 336 26.62 2.83 15.30
C PRO A 336 26.23 4.32 15.27
N ASN A 337 26.15 4.93 14.08
CA ASN A 337 25.87 6.35 13.88
C ASN A 337 24.76 6.52 12.83
N PHE A 338 23.60 5.91 13.06
CA PHE A 338 22.44 6.13 12.21
C PHE A 338 21.95 7.57 12.38
N GLU A 339 21.72 8.24 11.27
CA GLU A 339 21.33 9.65 11.20
C GLU A 339 19.85 9.80 10.87
N LEU A 340 19.14 10.59 11.68
CA LEU A 340 17.87 11.19 11.31
C LEU A 340 18.07 12.68 11.06
N ALA A 341 17.79 13.11 9.85
CA ALA A 341 17.98 14.48 9.40
C ALA A 341 16.62 15.14 9.15
N ALA A 342 16.41 16.30 9.78
CA ALA A 342 15.29 17.20 9.55
C ALA A 342 15.80 18.42 8.76
N SER A 343 15.03 18.85 7.75
CA SER A 343 15.36 20.04 6.95
C SER A 343 14.11 20.86 6.66
N GLY A 344 14.28 22.13 6.26
CA GLY A 344 13.17 23.03 5.91
C GLY A 344 12.32 23.49 7.10
N PHE A 345 12.80 23.29 8.33
CA PHE A 345 12.20 23.82 9.55
C PHE A 345 12.61 25.30 9.75
N ALA A 346 12.00 26.01 10.70
CA ALA A 346 12.42 27.37 11.01
C ALA A 346 13.85 27.35 11.57
N ALA A 347 14.70 28.28 11.13
CA ALA A 347 16.09 28.38 11.59
C ALA A 347 16.18 28.64 13.10
N GLN A 348 17.24 28.13 13.75
CA GLN A 348 17.55 28.36 15.17
C GLN A 348 16.39 28.07 16.14
N THR A 349 15.56 27.06 15.82
CA THR A 349 14.33 26.73 16.54
C THR A 349 14.44 25.33 17.15
N PRO A 350 13.94 25.10 18.38
CA PRO A 350 13.96 23.77 18.98
C PRO A 350 13.03 22.80 18.27
N LEU A 351 13.53 21.59 18.07
CA LEU A 351 12.82 20.44 17.52
C LEU A 351 12.76 19.30 18.55
N ILE A 352 11.64 18.59 18.55
CA ILE A 352 11.50 17.29 19.20
C ILE A 352 11.44 16.23 18.12
N PHE A 353 12.30 15.23 18.23
CA PHE A 353 12.20 13.98 17.48
C PHE A 353 11.55 12.93 18.39
N ALA A 354 10.34 12.52 18.03
CA ALA A 354 9.65 11.39 18.62
C ALA A 354 10.01 10.12 17.85
N LEU A 355 10.59 9.15 18.54
CA LEU A 355 10.90 7.82 18.00
C LEU A 355 10.05 6.80 18.73
N GLY A 356 9.52 5.85 17.98
CA GLY A 356 8.69 4.82 18.55
C GLY A 356 8.53 3.56 17.71
N MET A 357 7.85 2.58 18.28
CA MET A 357 7.63 1.26 17.67
C MET A 357 6.19 1.08 17.18
N SER A 358 5.34 2.10 17.32
CA SER A 358 3.94 2.06 16.98
C SER A 358 3.53 3.32 16.23
N GLU A 359 2.78 3.15 15.17
CA GLU A 359 2.06 4.23 14.47
C GLU A 359 0.56 4.23 14.80
N GLN A 360 0.12 3.29 15.65
CA GLN A 360 -1.31 3.01 15.86
C GLN A 360 -1.81 3.47 17.21
N SER A 361 -0.96 3.39 18.23
CA SER A 361 -1.28 3.87 19.56
C SER A 361 -0.05 4.34 20.31
N PHE A 362 -0.26 5.29 21.22
CA PHE A 362 0.73 5.79 22.15
C PHE A 362 0.09 5.97 23.52
N ALA A 363 0.59 5.24 24.53
CA ALA A 363 0.03 5.24 25.89
C ALA A 363 -1.50 5.00 25.95
N GLY A 364 -2.02 4.11 25.08
CA GLY A 364 -3.45 3.79 24.99
C GLY A 364 -4.29 4.77 24.17
N ILE A 365 -3.70 5.86 23.67
CA ILE A 365 -4.34 6.81 22.77
C ILE A 365 -4.16 6.33 21.33
N ALA A 366 -5.22 6.31 20.54
CA ALA A 366 -5.14 5.97 19.11
C ALA A 366 -4.42 7.06 18.32
N LEU A 367 -3.56 6.65 17.38
CA LEU A 367 -2.85 7.52 16.46
C LEU A 367 -3.46 7.45 15.05
N PRO A 368 -3.41 8.54 14.25
CA PRO A 368 -2.83 9.84 14.60
C PRO A 368 -3.71 10.63 15.59
N VAL A 369 -3.08 11.39 16.50
CA VAL A 369 -3.77 12.30 17.43
C VAL A 369 -3.43 13.75 17.12
N GLU A 370 -4.44 14.61 17.06
CA GLU A 370 -4.24 16.04 16.85
C GLU A 370 -3.60 16.65 18.10
N ILE A 371 -2.39 17.19 17.96
CA ILE A 371 -1.67 17.87 19.03
C ILE A 371 -1.90 19.38 18.98
N PHE A 372 -2.08 19.92 17.78
CA PHE A 372 -2.42 21.31 17.49
C PHE A 372 -3.31 21.36 16.24
N PRO A 373 -4.10 22.42 16.01
CA PRO A 373 -4.94 22.53 14.81
C PRO A 373 -4.17 22.23 13.52
N GLY A 374 -4.52 21.12 12.86
CA GLY A 374 -3.90 20.67 11.61
C GLY A 374 -2.54 19.96 11.76
N CYS A 375 -2.03 19.75 12.98
CA CYS A 375 -0.82 19.01 13.28
C CYS A 375 -1.13 17.74 14.08
N PHE A 376 -0.65 16.61 13.60
CA PHE A 376 -0.93 15.32 14.20
C PHE A 376 0.34 14.61 14.65
N LEU A 377 0.32 14.01 15.83
CA LEU A 377 1.28 13.00 16.23
C LEU A 377 0.86 11.69 15.56
N ALA A 378 1.73 11.15 14.70
CA ALA A 378 1.48 9.96 13.89
C ALA A 378 2.37 8.76 14.29
N ALA A 379 3.42 9.01 15.07
CA ALA A 379 4.29 7.99 15.65
C ALA A 379 4.17 8.02 17.18
N SER A 380 4.32 6.86 17.81
CA SER A 380 4.52 6.78 19.24
C SER A 380 5.84 7.43 19.63
N GLY A 381 5.90 7.95 20.86
CA GLY A 381 7.05 8.66 21.39
C GLY A 381 7.69 7.92 22.55
N GLU A 382 8.07 6.66 22.37
CA GLU A 382 8.81 5.91 23.40
C GLU A 382 10.14 6.58 23.75
N VAL A 383 10.79 7.20 22.76
CA VAL A 383 11.99 8.02 22.95
C VAL A 383 11.73 9.40 22.37
N LEU A 384 11.90 10.42 23.21
CA LEU A 384 11.82 11.82 22.79
C LEU A 384 13.22 12.44 22.89
N LEU A 385 13.73 12.92 21.76
CA LEU A 385 15.04 13.57 21.68
C LEU A 385 14.85 15.03 21.30
N GLN A 386 15.56 15.92 21.98
CA GLN A 386 15.53 17.34 21.70
C GLN A 386 16.76 17.74 20.88
N SER A 387 16.55 18.59 19.89
CA SER A 387 17.60 19.25 19.11
C SER A 387 17.19 20.68 18.78
N SER A 388 18.04 21.41 18.09
CA SER A 388 17.73 22.72 17.52
C SER A 388 18.17 22.75 16.07
N THR A 389 17.39 23.38 15.22
CA THR A 389 17.81 23.67 13.85
C THR A 389 18.96 24.68 13.82
N ASP A 390 19.78 24.59 12.80
CA ASP A 390 20.83 25.57 12.51
C ASP A 390 20.27 26.82 11.80
N VAL A 391 21.16 27.64 11.25
CA VAL A 391 20.79 28.85 10.49
C VAL A 391 20.08 28.56 9.16
N ARG A 392 20.14 27.31 8.67
CA ARG A 392 19.49 26.85 7.44
C ARG A 392 18.16 26.15 7.71
N GLY A 393 17.78 25.94 8.97
CA GLY A 393 16.60 25.16 9.29
C GLY A 393 16.84 23.64 9.28
N GLU A 394 18.10 23.22 9.41
CA GLU A 394 18.52 21.82 9.38
C GLU A 394 18.87 21.33 10.79
N ALA A 395 18.52 20.09 11.12
CA ALA A 395 18.93 19.44 12.36
C ALA A 395 19.18 17.95 12.12
N SER A 396 20.24 17.40 12.70
CA SER A 396 20.54 15.97 12.66
C SER A 396 20.60 15.37 14.06
N LEU A 397 20.10 14.14 14.19
CA LEU A 397 20.27 13.30 15.37
C LEU A 397 21.02 12.03 14.98
N PHE A 398 22.06 11.72 15.75
CA PHE A 398 22.85 10.50 15.58
C PHE A 398 22.61 9.56 16.75
N PHE A 399 22.35 8.29 16.45
CA PHE A 399 22.22 7.25 17.47
C PHE A 399 22.58 5.87 16.89
N ALA A 400 22.90 4.93 17.77
CA ALA A 400 23.17 3.56 17.38
C ALA A 400 21.85 2.79 17.17
N LEU A 401 21.71 2.12 16.02
CA LEU A 401 20.69 1.09 15.84
C LEU A 401 21.21 -0.22 16.46
N PRO A 402 20.58 -0.73 17.54
CA PRO A 402 21.08 -1.92 18.20
C PRO A 402 21.00 -3.14 17.28
N ASN A 403 22.03 -3.99 17.27
CA ASN A 403 22.01 -5.26 16.54
C ASN A 403 21.19 -6.32 17.29
N ALA A 404 19.88 -6.12 17.35
CA ALA A 404 18.96 -6.96 18.11
C ALA A 404 18.06 -7.79 17.18
N PRO A 405 18.11 -9.14 17.20
CA PRO A 405 17.38 -9.98 16.26
C PRO A 405 15.86 -9.78 16.25
N TRP A 406 15.27 -9.38 17.38
CA TRP A 406 13.83 -9.14 17.50
C TRP A 406 13.36 -7.87 16.75
N LEU A 407 14.27 -6.98 16.35
CA LEU A 407 13.99 -5.81 15.52
C LEU A 407 14.02 -6.12 14.02
N ALA A 408 14.62 -7.25 13.61
CA ALA A 408 14.74 -7.58 12.20
C ALA A 408 13.36 -7.72 11.54
N GLY A 409 13.16 -7.01 10.43
CA GLY A 409 11.90 -7.00 9.69
C GLY A 409 10.80 -6.11 10.28
N ARG A 410 11.02 -5.50 11.46
CA ARG A 410 10.08 -4.58 12.11
C ARG A 410 10.19 -3.16 11.54
N SER A 411 9.14 -2.39 11.73
CA SER A 411 9.16 -0.94 11.50
C SER A 411 9.38 -0.22 12.83
N ALA A 412 10.32 0.72 12.87
CA ALA A 412 10.31 1.83 13.82
C ALA A 412 9.71 3.06 13.15
N TYR A 413 9.28 4.04 13.92
CA TYR A 413 8.64 5.25 13.44
C TYR A 413 9.32 6.45 14.07
N ALA A 414 9.53 7.49 13.29
CA ALA A 414 10.16 8.72 13.69
C ALA A 414 9.27 9.89 13.28
N GLN A 415 9.22 10.94 14.09
CA GLN A 415 8.53 12.18 13.76
C GLN A 415 9.28 13.37 14.33
N ALA A 416 9.55 14.38 13.51
CA ALA A 416 10.10 15.65 13.95
C ALA A 416 8.96 16.65 14.19
N LEU A 417 9.03 17.42 15.28
CA LEU A 417 8.02 18.37 15.75
C LEU A 417 8.69 19.70 16.12
N GLN A 418 8.26 20.80 15.51
CA GLN A 418 8.66 22.15 15.91
C GLN A 418 7.65 22.75 16.88
N LEU A 419 8.11 23.17 18.06
CA LEU A 419 7.23 23.61 19.15
C LEU A 419 6.98 25.12 19.23
N VAL A 420 7.76 25.95 18.52
CA VAL A 420 7.75 27.40 18.74
C VAL A 420 6.78 28.10 17.79
N PRO A 421 5.88 28.98 18.28
CA PRO A 421 5.05 29.85 17.45
C PRO A 421 5.87 30.88 16.64
N PRO A 422 5.32 31.46 15.55
CA PRO A 422 3.92 31.33 15.09
C PRO A 422 3.66 30.11 14.20
N GLU A 423 4.71 29.42 13.75
CA GLU A 423 4.61 28.37 12.74
C GLU A 423 4.97 26.99 13.35
N ARG A 424 4.01 26.07 13.37
CA ARG A 424 4.17 24.73 13.98
C ARG A 424 4.31 23.66 12.90
N PHE A 425 5.39 22.89 12.95
CA PHE A 425 5.76 21.94 11.88
C PHE A 425 5.82 20.51 12.38
N SER A 426 5.43 19.56 11.53
CA SER A 426 5.59 18.14 11.83
C SER A 426 5.84 17.29 10.58
N HIS A 427 6.72 16.30 10.66
CA HIS A 427 6.99 15.33 9.57
C HIS A 427 7.31 13.96 10.15
N ALA A 428 6.72 12.88 9.59
CA ALA A 428 6.93 11.52 10.07
C ALA A 428 7.55 10.59 9.01
N LEU A 429 8.30 9.59 9.50
CA LEU A 429 9.14 8.67 8.74
C LEU A 429 9.08 7.29 9.38
N ALA A 430 8.76 6.24 8.62
CA ALA A 430 8.88 4.86 9.06
C ALA A 430 10.24 4.31 8.65
N LEU A 431 10.89 3.60 9.56
CA LEU A 431 12.22 3.02 9.43
C LEU A 431 12.06 1.50 9.45
N HIS A 432 12.20 0.86 8.31
CA HIS A 432 12.13 -0.59 8.24
C HIS A 432 13.49 -1.20 8.54
N LEU A 433 13.60 -1.88 9.67
CA LEU A 433 14.87 -2.35 10.21
C LEU A 433 15.27 -3.69 9.59
N ARG A 434 16.56 -3.82 9.24
CA ARG A 434 17.12 -5.07 8.73
C ARG A 434 18.40 -5.47 9.43
#